data_AF-A0A660MBM8-F1
#
_entry.id   AF-A0A660MBM8-F1
#
_cell.length_a   1.000
_cell.length_b   1.000
_cell.length_c   1.000
_cell.angle_alpha   90.00
_cell.angle_beta   90.00
_cell.angle_gamma   90.00
#
_symmetry.space_group_name_H-M   'P 1'
#
loop_
_entity.id
_entity.type
_entity.pdbx_description
1 polymer ?
#
loop_
_entity_poly.entity_id
_entity_poly.type
_entity_poly.pdbx_seq_one_letter_code
_entity_poly.pdbx_strand_id
1 'polypeptide(L)' 'MDDELYLDEVVEVVAIFRRGHQPCQPVKFRRGNGQEVTIRRIGLGFEHQRGARTVHIFDVTDEQADYRLEFD' A
#
# COMPACT_ATOMS: atom_id res chain seq x y z
N MET A 1 22.76 -5.79 -9.68
CA MET A 1 22.47 -6.31 -8.33
C MET A 1 21.32 -5.45 -7.87
N ASP A 2 20.13 -6.02 -7.79
CA ASP A 2 18.95 -5.30 -7.34
C ASP A 2 19.07 -5.11 -5.83
N ASP A 3 19.41 -3.90 -5.41
CA ASP A 3 19.39 -3.48 -4.01
C ASP A 3 17.94 -3.23 -3.60
N GLU A 4 17.13 -4.30 -3.63
CA GLU A 4 15.74 -4.25 -3.23
C GLU A 4 15.69 -4.11 -1.70
N LEU A 5 15.41 -2.88 -1.25
CA LEU A 5 15.33 -2.55 0.17
C LEU A 5 13.98 -2.99 0.72
N TYR A 6 13.95 -4.15 1.36
CA TYR A 6 12.79 -4.63 2.12
C TYR A 6 12.67 -3.84 3.41
N LEU A 7 11.70 -2.92 3.45
CA LEU A 7 11.38 -2.07 4.59
C LEU A 7 10.03 -2.51 5.16
N ASP A 8 10.07 -3.40 6.15
CA ASP A 8 8.91 -3.77 6.97
C ASP A 8 8.67 -2.69 8.04
N GLU A 9 8.20 -1.51 7.60
CA GLU A 9 7.88 -0.40 8.50
C GLU A 9 6.37 -0.12 8.57
N VAL A 10 5.92 0.37 9.73
CA VAL A 10 4.55 0.87 9.88
C VAL A 10 4.46 2.26 9.25
N VAL A 11 3.49 2.43 8.35
CA VAL A 11 3.23 3.70 7.65
C VAL A 11 1.82 4.21 7.96
N GLU A 12 1.64 5.52 7.93
CA GLU A 12 0.31 6.11 7.95
C GLU A 12 -0.21 6.24 6.51
N VAL A 13 -1.48 5.91 6.27
CA VAL A 13 -2.04 5.88 4.92
C VAL A 13 -3.31 6.70 4.80
N VAL A 14 -3.42 7.44 3.70
CA VAL A 14 -4.66 8.06 3.25
C VAL A 14 -5.22 7.21 2.11
N ALA A 15 -6.47 6.78 2.25
CA ALA A 15 -7.19 6.01 1.25
C ALA A 15 -8.54 6.67 0.92
N ILE A 16 -9.00 6.47 -0.31
CA ILE A 16 -10.32 6.88 -0.76
C ILE A 16 -11.20 5.64 -0.80
N PHE A 17 -12.38 5.75 -0.21
CA PHE A 17 -13.41 4.72 -0.33
C PHE A 17 -14.43 5.08 -1.40
N ARG A 18 -14.68 4.16 -2.34
CA ARG A 18 -15.63 4.35 -3.46
C ARG A 18 -16.59 3.18 -3.56
N ARG A 19 -17.76 3.41 -4.15
CA ARG A 19 -18.66 2.31 -4.53
C ARG A 19 -18.05 1.55 -5.71
N GLY A 20 -18.01 0.23 -5.65
CA GLY A 20 -17.48 -0.61 -6.73
C GLY A 20 -16.79 -1.86 -6.21
N HIS A 21 -16.10 -2.56 -7.12
CA HIS A 21 -15.46 -3.85 -6.86
C HIS A 21 -14.18 -3.75 -6.02
N GLN A 22 -13.53 -2.58 -6.00
CA GLN A 22 -12.38 -2.28 -5.14
C GLN A 22 -12.72 -1.05 -4.30
N PRO A 23 -13.37 -1.25 -3.14
CA PRO A 23 -13.94 -0.14 -2.40
C PRO A 23 -12.88 0.70 -1.69
N CYS A 24 -11.65 0.22 -1.49
CA CYS A 24 -10.55 0.94 -0.86
C CYS A 24 -9.42 1.18 -1.86
N GLN A 25 -8.95 2.42 -1.97
CA GLN A 25 -7.86 2.82 -2.86
C GLN A 25 -6.87 3.72 -2.10
N PRO A 26 -5.66 3.25 -1.77
CA PRO A 26 -4.65 4.10 -1.14
C PRO A 26 -4.17 5.18 -2.12
N VAL A 27 -3.99 6.41 -1.64
CA VAL A 27 -3.57 7.56 -2.46
C VAL A 27 -2.24 8.17 -2.03
N LYS A 28 -1.91 8.08 -0.74
CA LYS A 28 -0.60 8.46 -0.23
C LYS A 28 -0.30 7.75 1.08
N PHE A 29 0.99 7.61 1.39
CA PHE A 29 1.44 7.13 2.68
C PHE A 29 2.60 7.96 3.23
N ARG A 30 2.78 7.93 4.55
CA ARG A 30 3.85 8.62 5.27
C ARG A 30 4.67 7.60 6.06
N ARG A 31 5.98 7.57 5.80
CA ARG A 31 6.97 6.73 6.49
C ARG A 31 7.26 7.25 7.89
N GLY A 32 7.85 6.41 8.74
CA GLY A 32 8.21 6.80 10.11
C GLY A 32 9.23 7.94 10.18
N ASN A 33 10.04 8.11 9.12
CA ASN A 33 11.00 9.21 8.97
C ASN A 33 10.36 10.55 8.53
N GLY A 34 9.03 10.60 8.33
CA GLY A 34 8.29 11.78 7.90
C GLY A 34 8.21 11.98 6.38
N GLN A 35 8.83 11.12 5.58
CA GLN A 35 8.71 11.15 4.11
C GLN A 35 7.30 10.76 3.69
N GLU A 36 6.65 11.63 2.90
CA GLU A 36 5.38 11.32 2.23
C GLU A 36 5.64 10.80 0.82
N VAL A 37 4.90 9.76 0.44
CA VAL A 37 4.92 9.17 -0.90
C VAL A 37 3.52 9.24 -1.48
N THR A 38 3.39 9.84 -2.66
CA THR A 38 2.12 9.92 -3.39
C THR A 38 2.02 8.76 -4.36
N ILE A 39 0.97 7.95 -4.24
CA ILE A 39 0.75 6.81 -5.12
C ILE A 39 0.27 7.32 -6.48
N ARG A 40 0.99 6.96 -7.54
CA ARG A 40 0.66 7.30 -8.92
C ARG A 40 -0.15 6.21 -9.60
N ARG A 41 0.12 4.95 -9.26
CA ARG A 41 -0.58 3.80 -9.82
C ARG A 41 -0.73 2.70 -8.78
N ILE A 42 -1.88 2.04 -8.83
CA ILE A 42 -2.15 0.80 -8.11
C ILE A 42 -2.11 -0.32 -9.14
N GLY A 43 -1.28 -1.33 -8.90
CA GLY A 43 -1.20 -2.55 -9.68
C GLY A 43 -2.22 -3.57 -9.19
N LEU A 44 -1.74 -4.62 -8.52
CA LEU A 44 -2.58 -5.66 -7.95
C LEU A 44 -3.09 -5.24 -6.56
N GLY A 45 -4.38 -5.41 -6.33
CA GLY A 45 -5.01 -5.27 -5.02
C GLY A 45 -5.81 -6.52 -4.70
N PHE A 46 -5.58 -7.13 -3.53
CA PHE A 46 -6.27 -8.35 -3.13
C PHE A 46 -6.42 -8.45 -1.62
N GLU A 47 -7.35 -9.29 -1.20
CA GLU A 47 -7.61 -9.61 0.19
C GLU A 47 -6.94 -10.94 0.55
N HIS A 48 -6.31 -10.98 1.71
CA HIS A 48 -5.72 -12.20 2.24
C HIS A 48 -6.25 -12.47 3.66
N GLN A 49 -6.77 -13.67 3.88
CA GLN A 49 -7.26 -14.08 5.20
C GLN A 49 -6.09 -14.52 6.08
N ARG A 50 -5.78 -13.75 7.12
CA ARG A 50 -4.81 -14.11 8.18
C ARG A 50 -5.59 -14.49 9.45
N GLY A 51 -5.92 -15.76 9.57
CA GLY A 51 -6.74 -16.26 10.68
C GLY A 51 -8.15 -15.66 10.64
N ALA A 52 -8.52 -14.90 11.67
CA ALA A 52 -9.81 -14.20 11.74
C ALA A 52 -9.82 -12.79 11.14
N ARG A 53 -8.66 -12.31 10.64
CA ARG A 53 -8.51 -10.97 10.07
C ARG A 53 -8.42 -11.03 8.54
N THR A 54 -8.98 -10.03 7.88
CA THR A 54 -8.77 -9.79 6.45
C THR A 54 -7.72 -8.71 6.29
N VAL A 55 -6.63 -9.03 5.60
CA VAL A 55 -5.57 -8.07 5.26
C VAL A 55 -5.76 -7.64 3.82
N HIS A 56 -5.82 -6.34 3.57
CA HIS A 56 -5.81 -5.77 2.24
C HIS A 56 -4.37 -5.49 1.82
N ILE A 57 -3.98 -6.08 0.68
CA ILE A 57 -2.63 -5.95 0.12
C ILE A 57 -2.73 -5.19 -1.20
N PHE A 58 -1.89 -4.17 -1.36
CA PHE A 58 -1.81 -3.34 -2.55
C PHE A 58 -0.37 -3.21 -3.03
N ASP A 59 -0.13 -3.58 -4.29
CA ASP A 59 1.09 -3.21 -5.01
C ASP A 59 0.89 -1.82 -5.62
N VAL A 60 1.74 -0.87 -5.23
CA VAL A 60 1.63 0.54 -5.59
C VAL A 60 2.96 1.11 -6.04
N THR A 61 2.94 2.17 -6.84
CA THR A 61 4.16 2.83 -7.33
C THR A 61 3.98 4.33 -7.35
N ASP A 62 5.06 5.06 -7.06
CA ASP A 62 5.18 6.51 -7.27
C ASP A 62 5.87 6.86 -8.60
N GLU A 63 6.09 5.85 -9.46
CA GLU A 63 6.86 5.88 -10.71
C GLU A 63 8.40 5.92 -10.54
N GLN A 64 8.90 5.96 -9.31
CA GLN A 64 10.33 5.85 -9.00
C GLN A 64 10.66 4.52 -8.34
N ALA A 65 9.78 4.06 -7.44
CA ALA A 65 9.91 2.78 -6.78
C ALA A 65 8.55 2.09 -6.62
N ASP A 66 8.61 0.78 -6.49
CA ASP A 66 7.46 -0.06 -6.23
C ASP A 66 7.38 -0.40 -4.74
N TYR A 67 6.17 -0.44 -4.22
CA TYR A 67 5.89 -0.68 -2.80
C TYR A 67 4.75 -1.68 -2.66
N ARG A 68 4.82 -2.49 -1.60
CA ARG A 68 3.70 -3.30 -1.15
C ARG A 68 3.17 -2.73 0.16
N LEU A 69 1.89 -2.40 0.18
CA LEU A 69 1.21 -1.94 1.38
C LEU A 69 0.27 -3.03 1.88
N GLU A 70 0.42 -3.43 3.14
CA GLU A 70 -0.44 -4.39 3.83
C GLU A 70 -1.20 -3.68 4.97
N PHE A 71 -2.53 -3.79 4.98
CA PHE A 71 -3.40 -3.17 5.99
C PHE A 71 -4.37 -4.21 6.57
N ASP A 72 -4.55 -4.26 7.89
CA ASP A 72 -5.55 -5.10 8.57
C ASP A 72 -6.64 -4.30 9.30
#